data_AF-A0A1Q5R4P0-F1
#
_entry.id   AF-A0A1Q5R4P0-F1
#
_cell.length_a   1.000
_cell.length_b   1.000
_cell.length_c   1.000
_cell.angle_alpha   90.00
_cell.angle_beta   90.00
_cell.angle_gamma   90.00
#
_symmetry.space_group_name_H-M   'P 1'
#
loop_
_entity.id
_entity.type
_entity.pdbx_description
1 polymer ?
#
loop_
_entity_poly.entity_id
_entity_poly.type
_entity_poly.pdbx_seq_one_letter_code
_entity_poly.pdbx_strand_id
1 'polypeptide(L)'
;MPDWTPIPLDYERYGKGSETFVALETVFDANSLGKATPAADAERQDHFLRQLKNISWHLGTEHVPVFLSFNGDKRRMDKGCVGHAVAAGAIKAPTNGSDGYVVSVTLLSKPGSTANDAVNPLTRFKQGYRAYVLSKYKQFDLTLQPGGDKGYYFKAVDFPPYMRLVHSFTKSSVILVFEGRWKNVALTILTDLPDSMRIERHDKTVDLVTSTLPIDFTAPVETQARPIDAAMEAAKQLLPYANLVRQAFDQEVSTEADPRRS
;
A
#
# COMPACT_ATOMS: atom_id res chain seq x y z
N MET A 1 9.72 -6.00 25.39
CA MET A 1 8.72 -5.13 24.71
C MET A 1 8.42 -5.78 23.36
N PRO A 2 7.20 -5.66 22.81
CA PRO A 2 6.88 -6.29 21.53
C PRO A 2 7.63 -5.64 20.37
N ASP A 3 8.01 -6.45 19.39
CA ASP A 3 8.65 -5.98 18.16
C ASP A 3 7.62 -5.36 17.21
N TRP A 4 7.84 -4.11 16.83
CA TRP A 4 6.95 -3.35 15.96
C TRP A 4 7.37 -3.49 14.51
N THR A 5 6.49 -4.02 13.66
CA THR A 5 6.79 -4.13 12.22
C THR A 5 6.43 -2.82 11.51
N PRO A 6 7.40 -2.13 10.87
CA PRO A 6 7.11 -0.93 10.10
C PRO A 6 6.32 -1.28 8.83
N ILE A 7 5.25 -0.54 8.59
CA ILE A 7 4.47 -0.61 7.35
C ILE A 7 4.27 0.80 6.79
N PRO A 8 4.64 1.05 5.52
CA PRO A 8 4.46 2.35 4.88
C PRO A 8 3.02 2.53 4.38
N LEU A 9 2.06 2.35 5.30
CA LEU A 9 0.63 2.60 5.11
C LEU A 9 0.17 3.57 6.20
N ASP A 10 -0.76 4.45 5.85
CA ASP A 10 -1.49 5.22 6.85
C ASP A 10 -2.53 4.33 7.54
N TYR A 11 -2.70 4.49 8.85
CA TYR A 11 -3.75 3.79 9.57
C TYR A 11 -5.12 4.39 9.23
N GLU A 12 -5.97 3.60 8.57
CA GLU A 12 -7.37 3.95 8.33
C GLU A 12 -8.19 3.67 9.59
N ARG A 13 -8.49 4.73 10.35
CA ARG A 13 -9.35 4.67 11.53
C ARG A 13 -10.73 4.13 11.18
N TYR A 14 -11.30 3.33 12.07
CA TYR A 14 -12.69 2.92 11.98
C TYR A 14 -13.63 4.10 12.27
N GLY A 15 -13.28 4.95 13.25
CA GLY A 15 -13.96 6.22 13.49
C GLY A 15 -15.35 6.12 14.16
N LYS A 16 -15.84 4.92 14.45
CA LYS A 16 -17.06 4.66 15.22
C LYS A 16 -16.75 3.76 16.42
N GLY A 17 -17.02 4.21 17.63
CA GLY A 17 -16.78 3.38 18.83
C GLY A 17 -15.29 3.00 19.01
N SER A 18 -15.02 1.72 19.31
CA SER A 18 -13.65 1.24 19.56
C SER A 18 -12.91 0.89 18.27
N GLU A 19 -11.64 1.31 18.17
CA GLU A 19 -10.80 1.05 17.01
C GLU A 19 -10.46 -0.44 16.83
N THR A 20 -10.17 -0.84 15.59
CA THR A 20 -9.78 -2.23 15.22
C THR A 20 -8.29 -2.48 15.41
N PHE A 21 -7.49 -1.40 15.40
CA PHE A 21 -6.10 -1.39 15.84
C PHE A 21 -5.91 -0.30 16.89
N VAL A 22 -5.50 -0.70 18.09
CA VAL A 22 -5.46 0.13 19.29
C VAL A 22 -4.05 0.64 19.55
N ALA A 23 -3.93 1.88 20.04
CA ALA A 23 -2.66 2.46 20.47
C ALA A 23 -2.28 1.96 21.87
N LEU A 24 -2.00 0.65 21.99
CA LEU A 24 -1.62 -0.01 23.24
C LEU A 24 -0.40 -0.89 23.01
N GLU A 25 0.53 -0.87 23.96
CA GLU A 25 1.72 -1.73 23.96
C GLU A 25 1.49 -3.09 24.67
N THR A 26 0.34 -3.24 25.32
CA THR A 26 -0.02 -4.45 26.07
C THR A 26 -0.09 -5.66 25.16
N VAL A 27 0.57 -6.74 25.55
CA VAL A 27 0.51 -8.04 24.85
C VAL A 27 -0.73 -8.84 25.23
N PHE A 28 -1.04 -9.90 24.48
CA PHE A 28 -2.10 -10.84 24.84
C PHE A 28 -1.73 -12.28 24.48
N ASP A 29 -2.20 -13.21 25.30
CA ASP A 29 -2.02 -14.65 25.15
C ASP A 29 -3.09 -15.25 24.22
N ALA A 30 -2.71 -16.25 23.43
CA ALA A 30 -3.60 -16.94 22.49
C ALA A 30 -4.82 -17.58 23.16
N ASN A 31 -4.65 -18.21 24.33
CA ASN A 31 -5.74 -18.83 25.09
C ASN A 31 -6.69 -17.79 25.68
N SER A 32 -6.27 -16.53 25.76
CA SER A 32 -7.11 -15.44 26.25
C SER A 32 -8.11 -14.92 25.21
N LEU A 33 -8.10 -15.44 23.97
CA LEU A 33 -9.04 -15.11 22.88
C LEU A 33 -10.43 -15.74 23.14
N GLY A 34 -11.17 -15.16 24.07
CA GLY A 34 -12.41 -15.75 24.60
C GLY A 34 -13.69 -15.50 23.80
N LYS A 35 -13.67 -15.47 22.46
CA LYS A 35 -14.92 -15.25 21.68
C LYS A 35 -15.19 -16.42 20.73
N ALA A 36 -16.21 -17.21 21.08
CA ALA A 36 -16.81 -18.26 20.23
C ALA A 36 -18.13 -17.81 19.57
N THR A 37 -18.62 -16.60 19.89
CA THR A 37 -19.86 -16.05 19.36
C THR A 37 -19.59 -15.05 18.23
N PRO A 38 -20.45 -14.95 17.19
CA PRO A 38 -20.32 -14.00 16.10
C PRO A 38 -20.13 -12.55 16.55
N ALA A 39 -19.49 -11.72 15.72
CA ALA A 39 -19.28 -10.32 16.02
C ALA A 39 -20.62 -9.58 16.22
N ALA A 40 -20.80 -8.94 17.37
CA ALA A 40 -21.95 -8.07 17.63
C ALA A 40 -21.99 -6.83 16.72
N ASP A 41 -20.84 -6.45 16.16
CA ASP A 41 -20.66 -5.34 15.22
C ASP A 41 -19.97 -5.87 13.96
N ALA A 42 -20.79 -6.20 12.96
CA ALA A 42 -20.32 -6.74 11.68
C ALA A 42 -19.51 -5.70 10.88
N GLU A 43 -19.87 -4.42 10.95
CA GLU A 43 -19.17 -3.35 10.22
C GLU A 43 -17.74 -3.18 10.75
N ARG A 44 -17.57 -3.17 12.08
CA ARG A 44 -16.25 -3.13 12.72
C ARG A 44 -15.40 -4.35 12.37
N GLN A 45 -16.00 -5.53 12.34
CA GLN A 45 -15.29 -6.76 11.99
C GLN A 45 -14.87 -6.78 10.52
N ASP A 46 -15.73 -6.32 9.61
CA ASP A 46 -15.40 -6.19 8.18
C ASP A 46 -14.29 -5.17 7.96
N HIS A 47 -14.30 -4.05 8.69
CA HIS A 47 -13.20 -3.07 8.66
C HIS A 47 -11.88 -3.72 9.10
N PHE A 48 -11.88 -4.47 10.19
CA PHE A 48 -10.70 -5.19 10.67
C PHE A 48 -10.17 -6.19 9.63
N LEU A 49 -11.04 -7.01 9.04
CA LEU A 49 -10.64 -8.00 8.05
C LEU A 49 -10.11 -7.34 6.76
N ARG A 50 -10.67 -6.19 6.36
CA ARG A 50 -10.16 -5.40 5.23
C ARG A 50 -8.76 -4.87 5.52
N GLN A 51 -8.55 -4.32 6.71
CA GLN A 51 -7.23 -3.85 7.15
C GLN A 51 -6.21 -5.01 7.18
N LEU A 52 -6.56 -6.17 7.75
CA LEU A 52 -5.68 -7.35 7.73
C LEU A 52 -5.30 -7.77 6.32
N LYS A 53 -6.27 -7.79 5.41
CA LYS A 53 -6.01 -8.09 3.99
C LYS A 53 -5.09 -7.06 3.38
N ASN A 54 -5.30 -5.77 3.62
CA ASN A 54 -4.44 -4.69 3.12
C ASN A 54 -3.01 -4.78 3.66
N ILE A 55 -2.83 -5.15 4.93
CA ILE A 55 -1.50 -5.30 5.53
C ILE A 55 -0.81 -6.56 4.98
N SER A 56 -1.50 -7.70 4.98
CA SER A 56 -1.02 -8.95 4.38
C SER A 56 -0.59 -8.75 2.93
N TRP A 57 -1.43 -8.04 2.19
CA TRP A 57 -1.23 -7.62 0.81
C TRP A 57 0.04 -6.79 0.63
N HIS A 58 0.25 -5.82 1.51
CA HIS A 58 1.42 -4.95 1.48
C HIS A 58 2.71 -5.69 1.82
N LEU A 59 2.66 -6.57 2.82
CA LEU A 59 3.81 -7.35 3.29
C LEU A 59 4.12 -8.56 2.39
N GLY A 60 3.23 -8.93 1.47
CA GLY A 60 3.39 -10.09 0.61
C GLY A 60 3.34 -11.43 1.36
N THR A 61 2.67 -11.48 2.52
CA THR A 61 2.59 -12.67 3.37
C THR A 61 1.21 -12.80 4.02
N GLU A 62 0.73 -14.04 4.19
CA GLU A 62 -0.49 -14.34 4.94
C GLU A 62 -0.28 -14.21 6.47
N HIS A 63 0.98 -14.13 6.92
CA HIS A 63 1.37 -13.92 8.32
C HIS A 63 1.45 -12.43 8.63
N VAL A 64 0.40 -11.87 9.22
CA VAL A 64 0.32 -10.45 9.56
C VAL A 64 0.81 -10.23 10.99
N PRO A 65 1.85 -9.41 11.22
CA PRO A 65 2.33 -9.07 12.56
C PRO A 65 1.25 -8.33 13.36
N VAL A 66 1.07 -8.69 14.63
CA VAL A 66 0.07 -8.08 15.52
C VAL A 66 0.41 -6.65 15.89
N PHE A 67 1.70 -6.33 15.99
CA PHE A 67 2.22 -5.02 16.38
C PHE A 67 2.80 -4.32 15.15
N LEU A 68 2.14 -3.24 14.72
CA LEU A 68 2.45 -2.53 13.48
C LEU A 68 2.78 -1.07 13.76
N SER A 69 3.74 -0.53 13.01
CA SER A 69 4.06 0.90 12.98
C SER A 69 3.64 1.46 11.63
N PHE A 70 2.46 2.07 11.58
CA PHE A 70 1.86 2.71 10.39
C PHE A 70 2.48 4.09 10.19
N ASN A 71 3.51 4.21 9.34
CA ASN A 71 4.24 5.47 9.15
C ASN A 71 4.68 6.14 10.48
N GLY A 72 5.03 5.33 11.49
CA GLY A 72 5.42 5.80 12.83
C GLY A 72 4.29 5.75 13.88
N ASP A 73 3.03 5.59 13.49
CA ASP A 73 1.90 5.38 14.40
C ASP A 73 1.84 3.91 14.86
N LYS A 74 2.24 3.65 16.11
CA LYS A 74 2.27 2.31 16.70
C LYS A 74 0.86 1.85 17.09
N ARG A 75 0.39 0.80 16.41
CA ARG A 75 -0.93 0.20 16.61
C ARG A 75 -0.87 -1.31 16.73
N ARG A 76 -1.54 -1.86 17.74
CA ARG A 76 -1.69 -3.29 17.95
C ARG A 76 -3.08 -3.73 17.50
N MET A 77 -3.22 -4.89 16.87
CA MET A 77 -4.55 -5.47 16.57
C MET A 77 -5.42 -5.56 17.83
N ASP A 78 -6.68 -5.13 17.76
CA ASP A 78 -7.59 -5.32 18.87
C ASP A 78 -7.81 -6.81 19.14
N LYS A 79 -7.69 -7.20 20.42
CA LYS A 79 -7.82 -8.58 20.86
C LYS A 79 -9.23 -9.12 20.55
N GLY A 80 -10.25 -8.27 20.69
CA GLY A 80 -11.64 -8.62 20.39
C GLY A 80 -11.86 -8.93 18.91
N CYS A 81 -11.30 -8.09 18.01
CA CYS A 81 -11.31 -8.31 16.57
C CYS A 81 -10.61 -9.61 16.14
N VAL A 82 -9.46 -9.92 16.75
CA VAL A 82 -8.73 -11.17 16.49
C VAL A 82 -9.59 -12.38 16.87
N GLY A 83 -10.17 -12.39 18.08
CA GLY A 83 -11.03 -13.49 18.53
C GLY A 83 -12.22 -13.73 17.59
N HIS A 84 -12.87 -12.65 17.15
CA HIS A 84 -13.98 -12.73 16.18
C HIS A 84 -13.54 -13.22 14.80
N ALA A 85 -12.34 -12.87 14.34
CA ALA A 85 -11.81 -13.34 13.07
C ALA A 85 -11.50 -14.85 13.10
N VAL A 86 -11.03 -15.37 14.24
CA VAL A 86 -10.85 -16.81 14.45
C VAL A 86 -12.20 -17.52 14.40
N ALA A 87 -13.19 -17.02 15.16
CA ALA A 87 -14.53 -17.60 15.19
C ALA A 87 -15.21 -17.60 13.81
N ALA A 88 -14.98 -16.56 13.00
CA ALA A 88 -15.48 -16.47 11.64
C ALA A 88 -14.72 -17.34 10.61
N GLY A 89 -13.67 -18.06 11.03
CA GLY A 89 -12.80 -18.83 10.14
C GLY A 89 -12.03 -17.98 9.13
N ALA A 90 -11.85 -16.69 9.41
CA ALA A 90 -11.11 -15.78 8.55
C ALA A 90 -9.59 -15.84 8.78
N ILE A 91 -9.18 -16.23 9.99
CA ILE A 91 -7.78 -16.43 10.37
C ILE A 91 -7.62 -17.75 11.11
N LYS A 92 -6.43 -18.33 11.03
CA LYS A 92 -6.06 -19.49 11.84
C LYS A 92 -6.02 -19.06 13.31
N ALA A 93 -6.45 -19.93 14.21
CA ALA A 93 -6.24 -19.71 15.65
C ALA A 93 -4.74 -19.44 15.89
N PRO A 94 -4.37 -18.24 16.39
CA PRO A 94 -2.97 -17.90 16.56
C PRO A 94 -2.36 -18.67 17.72
N THR A 95 -1.04 -18.84 17.69
CA THR A 95 -0.25 -19.42 18.78
C THR A 95 0.66 -18.34 19.36
N ASN A 96 1.05 -18.49 20.63
CA ASN A 96 2.07 -17.62 21.21
C ASN A 96 3.42 -17.84 20.53
N GLY A 97 4.20 -16.76 20.41
CA GLY A 97 5.62 -16.82 20.10
C GLY A 97 6.47 -17.25 21.30
N SER A 98 7.80 -17.18 21.17
CA SER A 98 8.77 -17.55 22.21
C SER A 98 8.56 -16.82 23.53
N ASP A 99 8.07 -15.58 23.46
CA ASP A 99 7.92 -14.69 24.61
C ASP A 99 6.55 -14.84 25.30
N GLY A 100 5.75 -15.84 24.91
CA GLY A 100 4.48 -16.17 25.60
C GLY A 100 3.28 -15.31 25.20
N TYR A 101 3.35 -14.56 24.10
CA TYR A 101 2.22 -13.79 23.56
C TYR A 101 2.07 -13.92 22.04
N VAL A 102 0.92 -13.54 21.50
CA VAL A 102 0.66 -13.59 20.06
C VAL A 102 1.45 -12.51 19.31
N VAL A 103 2.33 -12.95 18.41
CA VAL A 103 3.19 -12.05 17.60
C VAL A 103 2.64 -11.82 16.19
N SER A 104 1.88 -12.77 15.65
CA SER A 104 1.28 -12.68 14.31
C SER A 104 -0.02 -13.46 14.23
N VAL A 105 -0.83 -13.13 13.23
CA VAL A 105 -2.02 -13.89 12.84
C VAL A 105 -1.86 -14.38 11.41
N THR A 106 -2.40 -15.55 11.09
CA THR A 106 -2.36 -16.10 9.74
C THR A 106 -3.74 -15.99 9.10
N LEU A 107 -3.85 -15.22 8.03
CA LEU A 107 -5.06 -15.19 7.21
C LEU A 107 -5.31 -16.59 6.62
N LEU A 108 -6.54 -17.10 6.74
CA LEU A 108 -6.94 -18.29 6.01
C LEU A 108 -7.37 -17.86 4.61
N SER A 109 -6.61 -18.29 3.61
CA SER A 109 -7.13 -18.39 2.25
C SER A 109 -8.33 -19.34 2.29
N LYS A 110 -9.56 -18.82 2.36
CA LYS A 110 -10.79 -19.61 2.54
C LYS A 110 -10.79 -20.86 1.61
N PRO A 111 -10.89 -22.10 2.14
CA PRO A 111 -11.52 -23.18 1.40
C PRO A 111 -13.03 -22.97 1.50
N GLY A 112 -13.56 -22.22 0.54
CA GLY A 112 -14.96 -21.81 0.49
C GLY A 112 -15.33 -20.97 -0.72
N SER A 113 -14.50 -20.96 -1.77
CA SER A 113 -14.88 -20.44 -3.09
C SER A 113 -15.53 -21.54 -3.92
N THR A 114 -16.69 -22.04 -3.49
CA THR A 114 -17.55 -22.79 -4.42
C THR A 114 -18.35 -21.79 -5.24
N ALA A 115 -17.96 -21.67 -6.51
CA ALA A 115 -18.79 -21.37 -7.67
C ALA A 115 -19.58 -20.03 -7.67
N ASN A 116 -18.93 -18.94 -8.10
CA ASN A 116 -19.40 -18.04 -9.19
C ASN A 116 -18.62 -16.72 -9.36
N ASP A 117 -17.57 -16.46 -8.58
CA ASP A 117 -16.73 -15.28 -8.83
C ASP A 117 -15.81 -15.57 -10.02
N ALA A 118 -16.30 -15.31 -11.23
CA ALA A 118 -15.42 -14.99 -12.35
C ALA A 118 -14.45 -13.92 -11.83
N VAL A 119 -13.17 -14.29 -11.63
CA VAL A 119 -12.12 -13.37 -11.18
C VAL A 119 -12.33 -12.06 -11.91
N ASN A 120 -12.68 -11.00 -11.17
CA ASN A 120 -13.01 -9.70 -11.74
C ASN A 120 -11.98 -9.39 -12.83
N PRO A 121 -12.40 -9.08 -14.07
CA PRO A 121 -11.49 -8.84 -15.18
C PRO A 121 -10.31 -7.93 -14.80
N LEU A 122 -10.57 -6.90 -13.98
CA LEU A 122 -9.54 -6.02 -13.44
C LEU A 122 -8.52 -6.73 -12.55
N THR A 123 -8.95 -7.60 -11.64
CA THR A 123 -8.05 -8.36 -10.76
C THR A 123 -7.16 -9.30 -11.57
N ARG A 124 -7.72 -10.00 -12.56
CA ARG A 124 -6.96 -10.86 -13.47
C ARG A 124 -5.97 -10.04 -14.29
N PHE A 125 -6.42 -8.91 -14.84
CA PHE A 125 -5.56 -8.01 -15.60
C PHE A 125 -4.39 -7.50 -14.75
N LYS A 126 -4.64 -7.03 -13.53
CA LYS A 126 -3.59 -6.56 -12.62
C LYS A 126 -2.57 -7.65 -12.27
N GLN A 127 -3.00 -8.90 -12.08
CA GLN A 127 -2.08 -10.01 -11.86
C GLN A 127 -1.15 -10.24 -13.07
N GLY A 128 -1.72 -10.30 -14.28
CA GLY A 128 -0.93 -10.44 -15.50
C GLY A 128 -0.03 -9.23 -15.75
N TYR A 129 -0.54 -8.01 -15.54
CA TYR A 129 0.20 -6.76 -15.66
C TYR A 129 1.44 -6.77 -14.76
N ARG A 130 1.27 -7.16 -13.50
CA ARG A 130 2.38 -7.31 -12.55
C ARG A 130 3.43 -8.30 -13.05
N ALA A 131 3.00 -9.50 -13.43
CA ALA A 131 3.90 -10.55 -13.90
C ALA A 131 4.68 -10.09 -15.13
N TYR A 132 4.00 -9.44 -16.08
CA TYR A 132 4.60 -8.86 -17.27
C TYR A 132 5.66 -7.82 -16.91
N VAL A 133 5.31 -6.83 -16.08
CA VAL A 133 6.23 -5.75 -15.72
C VAL A 133 7.44 -6.28 -14.96
N LEU A 134 7.25 -7.14 -13.95
CA LEU A 134 8.36 -7.71 -13.17
C LEU A 134 9.30 -8.58 -14.01
N SER A 135 8.80 -9.21 -15.10
CA SER A 135 9.65 -10.01 -15.98
C SER A 135 10.62 -9.16 -16.82
N LYS A 136 10.29 -7.88 -17.08
CA LYS A 136 10.98 -7.03 -18.06
C LYS A 136 11.60 -5.76 -17.48
N TYR A 137 11.00 -5.19 -16.44
CA TYR A 137 11.34 -3.89 -15.87
C TYR A 137 11.80 -4.02 -14.41
N LYS A 138 13.00 -4.57 -14.22
CA LYS A 138 13.57 -4.88 -12.90
C LYS A 138 13.83 -3.67 -12.01
N GLN A 139 13.83 -2.45 -12.57
CA GLN A 139 13.96 -1.21 -11.81
C GLN A 139 12.68 -0.82 -11.07
N PHE A 140 11.55 -1.47 -11.37
CA PHE A 140 10.28 -1.22 -10.69
C PHE A 140 9.94 -2.35 -9.73
N ASP A 141 9.48 -1.97 -8.56
CA ASP A 141 8.92 -2.86 -7.56
C ASP A 141 7.39 -2.76 -7.58
N LEU A 142 6.75 -3.91 -7.78
CA LEU A 142 5.31 -4.06 -7.88
C LEU A 142 4.84 -5.07 -6.84
N THR A 143 4.11 -4.59 -5.85
CA THR A 143 3.32 -5.46 -4.96
C THR A 143 2.12 -6.02 -5.74
N LEU A 144 1.62 -7.21 -5.41
CA LEU A 144 0.32 -7.71 -5.91
C LEU A 144 -0.74 -6.62 -5.70
N GLN A 145 -1.82 -6.43 -6.50
CA GLN A 145 -2.87 -5.40 -6.28
C GLN A 145 -4.27 -5.86 -6.70
N PRO A 146 -5.03 -6.60 -5.88
CA PRO A 146 -6.32 -7.14 -6.31
C PRO A 146 -7.49 -6.16 -6.18
N GLY A 147 -7.28 -4.98 -5.58
CA GLY A 147 -8.32 -3.97 -5.31
C GLY A 147 -8.97 -3.38 -6.57
N GLY A 148 -10.13 -2.74 -6.38
CA GLY A 148 -10.99 -2.22 -7.44
C GLY A 148 -10.50 -0.95 -8.14
N ASP A 149 -9.38 -0.37 -7.71
CA ASP A 149 -8.81 0.82 -8.32
C ASP A 149 -8.46 0.58 -9.79
N LYS A 150 -8.86 1.48 -10.69
CA LYS A 150 -8.58 1.32 -12.13
C LYS A 150 -7.19 1.83 -12.52
N GLY A 151 -6.19 1.41 -11.74
CA GLY A 151 -4.78 1.69 -11.95
C GLY A 151 -3.88 0.76 -11.13
N TYR A 152 -2.59 0.85 -11.40
CA TYR A 152 -1.55 0.09 -10.70
C TYR A 152 -0.56 1.03 -10.03
N TYR A 153 -0.39 0.89 -8.73
CA TYR A 153 0.60 1.63 -7.94
C TYR A 153 1.92 0.87 -7.93
N PHE A 154 3.05 1.55 -8.08
CA PHE A 154 4.36 0.91 -8.03
C PHE A 154 5.42 1.93 -7.66
N LYS A 155 6.66 1.49 -7.47
CA LYS A 155 7.78 2.39 -7.16
C LYS A 155 9.00 1.97 -7.94
N ALA A 156 9.94 2.90 -8.17
CA ALA A 156 11.29 2.46 -8.48
C ALA A 156 11.94 1.86 -7.24
N VAL A 157 12.86 0.92 -7.42
CA VAL A 157 13.51 0.19 -6.31
C VAL A 157 14.21 1.13 -5.32
N ASP A 158 14.67 2.29 -5.78
CA ASP A 158 15.43 3.30 -5.03
C ASP A 158 14.59 4.52 -4.59
N PHE A 159 13.27 4.47 -4.76
CA PHE A 159 12.40 5.57 -4.35
C PHE A 159 12.36 5.72 -2.82
N PRO A 160 12.46 6.96 -2.30
CA PRO A 160 12.24 7.20 -0.89
C PRO A 160 10.76 6.99 -0.51
N PRO A 161 10.47 6.81 0.80
CA PRO A 161 9.09 6.83 1.29
C PRO A 161 8.35 8.08 0.81
N TYR A 162 7.03 7.98 0.61
CA TYR A 162 6.16 9.08 0.15
C TYR A 162 6.38 9.56 -1.30
N MET A 163 7.12 8.80 -2.11
CA MET A 163 7.10 8.90 -3.57
C MET A 163 6.62 7.58 -4.17
N ARG A 164 5.71 7.65 -5.16
CA ARG A 164 5.22 6.46 -5.87
C ARG A 164 4.79 6.80 -7.28
N LEU A 165 4.74 5.76 -8.11
CA LEU A 165 4.22 5.81 -9.46
C LEU A 165 2.81 5.19 -9.50
N VAL A 166 1.96 5.73 -10.37
CA VAL A 166 0.64 5.19 -10.65
C VAL A 166 0.44 5.13 -12.15
N HIS A 167 0.14 3.94 -12.67
CA HIS A 167 -0.37 3.81 -14.03
C HIS A 167 -1.89 3.76 -13.96
N SER A 168 -2.56 4.84 -14.37
CA SER A 168 -4.02 4.90 -14.45
C SER A 168 -4.50 4.30 -15.77
N PHE A 169 -5.22 3.18 -15.70
CA PHE A 169 -5.72 2.49 -16.88
C PHE A 169 -6.87 3.23 -17.57
N THR A 170 -7.61 4.04 -16.81
CA THR A 170 -8.76 4.81 -17.34
C THR A 170 -8.40 6.18 -17.87
N LYS A 171 -7.35 6.80 -17.31
CA LYS A 171 -6.90 8.13 -17.75
C LYS A 171 -5.79 8.04 -18.80
N SER A 172 -5.32 6.83 -19.12
CA SER A 172 -4.19 6.61 -20.03
C SER A 172 -2.99 7.48 -19.62
N SER A 173 -2.64 7.44 -18.33
CA SER A 173 -1.60 8.29 -17.77
C SER A 173 -0.71 7.55 -16.80
N VAL A 174 0.54 7.97 -16.73
CA VAL A 174 1.46 7.60 -15.66
C VAL A 174 1.72 8.83 -14.81
N ILE A 175 1.67 8.64 -13.50
CA ILE A 175 1.70 9.70 -12.51
C ILE A 175 2.84 9.41 -11.55
N LEU A 176 3.71 10.39 -11.33
CA LEU A 176 4.63 10.41 -10.20
C LEU A 176 4.00 11.25 -9.09
N VAL A 177 3.67 10.58 -7.99
CA VAL A 177 2.98 11.16 -6.83
C VAL A 177 4.02 11.54 -5.79
N PHE A 178 3.98 12.80 -5.36
CA PHE A 178 4.76 13.35 -4.25
C PHE A 178 3.83 13.61 -3.06
N GLU A 179 4.13 12.99 -1.93
CA GLU A 179 3.34 13.12 -0.70
C GLU A 179 4.17 13.67 0.45
N GLY A 180 3.49 14.17 1.50
CA GLY A 180 4.13 14.65 2.71
C GLY A 180 5.17 15.74 2.43
N ARG A 181 6.40 15.54 2.95
CA ARG A 181 7.49 16.52 2.84
C ARG A 181 7.93 16.82 1.40
N TRP A 182 7.71 15.90 0.46
CA TRP A 182 8.13 16.08 -0.93
C TRP A 182 7.23 17.04 -1.72
N LYS A 183 5.98 17.21 -1.26
CA LYS A 183 4.96 18.00 -1.96
C LYS A 183 5.42 19.44 -2.23
N ASN A 184 5.92 20.10 -1.19
CA ASN A 184 6.31 21.52 -1.28
C ASN A 184 7.56 21.69 -2.15
N VAL A 185 8.55 20.80 -1.98
CA VAL A 185 9.78 20.80 -2.81
C VAL A 185 9.45 20.58 -4.28
N ALA A 186 8.56 19.63 -4.58
CA ALA A 186 8.12 19.37 -5.95
C ALA A 186 7.48 20.60 -6.59
N LEU A 187 6.62 21.34 -5.88
CA LEU A 187 6.01 22.57 -6.40
C LEU A 187 7.01 23.69 -6.66
N THR A 188 8.07 23.76 -5.87
CA THR A 188 9.11 24.78 -6.03
C THR A 188 10.03 24.47 -7.20
N ILE A 189 10.38 23.19 -7.40
CA ILE A 189 11.45 22.78 -8.32
C ILE A 189 10.91 22.37 -9.69
N LEU A 190 9.69 21.86 -9.79
CA LEU A 190 9.09 21.38 -11.04
C LEU A 190 8.36 22.50 -11.78
N THR A 191 9.10 23.55 -12.16
CA THR A 191 8.53 24.74 -12.83
C THR A 191 8.72 24.75 -14.34
N ASP A 192 9.78 24.11 -14.85
CA ASP A 192 10.09 24.05 -16.28
C ASP A 192 9.92 22.60 -16.77
N LEU A 193 8.68 22.28 -17.14
CA LEU A 193 8.29 20.94 -17.57
C LEU A 193 8.01 20.93 -19.08
N PRO A 194 8.31 19.83 -19.78
CA PRO A 194 7.94 19.69 -21.18
C PRO A 194 6.41 19.70 -21.34
N ASP A 195 5.92 20.15 -22.49
CA ASP A 195 4.47 20.23 -22.80
C ASP A 195 3.72 18.90 -22.66
N SER A 196 4.44 17.77 -22.72
CA SER A 196 3.90 16.43 -22.50
C SER A 196 3.58 16.11 -21.04
N MET A 197 4.00 16.96 -20.10
CA MET A 197 3.85 16.76 -18.66
C MET A 197 3.10 17.93 -18.02
N ARG A 198 2.39 17.65 -16.94
CA ARG A 198 1.69 18.67 -16.15
C ARG A 198 1.68 18.33 -14.68
N ILE A 199 1.56 19.36 -13.85
CA ILE A 199 1.36 19.24 -12.42
C ILE A 199 -0.13 19.31 -12.09
N GLU A 200 -0.64 18.29 -11.42
CA GLU A 200 -1.95 18.29 -10.78
C GLU A 200 -1.78 18.46 -9.26
N ARG A 201 -2.55 19.38 -8.67
CA ARG A 201 -2.45 19.71 -7.24
C ARG A 201 -3.62 19.09 -6.48
N HIS A 202 -3.30 18.38 -5.41
CA HIS A 202 -4.28 17.82 -4.49
C HIS A 202 -3.99 18.29 -3.05
N ASP A 203 -4.96 18.08 -2.15
CA ASP A 203 -4.85 18.53 -0.75
C ASP A 203 -3.61 17.92 -0.07
N LYS A 204 -3.36 16.62 -0.30
CA LYS A 204 -2.27 15.88 0.35
C LYS A 204 -1.10 15.52 -0.57
N THR A 205 -1.29 15.63 -1.89
CA THR A 205 -0.29 15.18 -2.88
C THR A 205 -0.09 16.22 -3.97
N VAL A 206 1.03 16.07 -4.68
CA VAL A 206 1.28 16.73 -5.96
C VAL A 206 1.64 15.64 -6.96
N ASP A 207 0.99 15.70 -8.12
CA ASP A 207 1.04 14.67 -9.13
C ASP A 207 1.72 15.24 -10.38
N LEU A 208 2.86 14.68 -10.76
CA LEU A 208 3.48 14.94 -12.05
C LEU A 208 2.95 13.90 -13.05
N VAL A 209 2.12 14.36 -13.97
CA VAL A 209 1.33 13.51 -14.88
C VAL A 209 1.90 13.57 -16.28
N THR A 210 2.09 12.40 -16.90
CA THR A 210 2.39 12.24 -18.32
C THR A 210 1.39 11.28 -18.98
N SER A 211 1.06 11.53 -20.23
CA SER A 211 0.13 10.68 -21.00
C SER A 211 0.81 9.43 -21.52
N THR A 212 0.05 8.35 -21.67
CA THR A 212 0.49 7.09 -22.27
C THR A 212 -0.60 6.50 -23.17
N LEU A 213 -0.34 5.34 -23.75
CA LEU A 213 -1.30 4.62 -24.58
C LEU A 213 -2.44 4.04 -23.71
N PRO A 214 -3.67 3.98 -24.24
CA PRO A 214 -4.80 3.42 -23.50
C PRO A 214 -4.61 1.94 -23.19
N ILE A 215 -5.11 1.53 -22.03
CA ILE A 215 -5.15 0.14 -21.58
C ILE A 215 -6.60 -0.32 -21.53
N ASP A 216 -6.89 -1.42 -22.20
CA ASP A 216 -8.13 -2.16 -21.97
C ASP A 216 -7.90 -3.23 -20.89
N PHE A 217 -8.25 -2.90 -19.65
CA PHE A 217 -8.13 -3.85 -18.53
C PHE A 217 -9.20 -4.96 -18.53
N THR A 218 -10.09 -4.98 -19.53
CA THR A 218 -11.01 -6.09 -19.77
C THR A 218 -10.45 -7.11 -20.76
N ALA A 219 -9.40 -6.74 -21.51
CA ALA A 219 -8.70 -7.61 -22.44
C ALA A 219 -7.52 -8.37 -21.76
N PRO A 220 -7.05 -9.50 -22.33
CA PRO A 220 -5.86 -10.21 -21.84
C PRO A 220 -4.58 -9.37 -21.92
N VAL A 221 -3.71 -9.49 -20.93
CA VAL A 221 -2.46 -8.71 -20.81
C VAL A 221 -1.50 -8.96 -21.98
N GLU A 222 -1.51 -10.18 -22.52
CA GLU A 222 -0.67 -10.60 -23.64
C GLU A 222 -0.97 -9.78 -24.90
N THR A 223 -2.22 -9.30 -25.04
CA THR A 223 -2.64 -8.43 -26.14
C THR A 223 -2.30 -6.95 -25.91
N GLN A 224 -1.90 -6.60 -24.69
CA GLN A 224 -1.67 -5.23 -24.22
C GLN A 224 -0.18 -4.92 -23.99
N ALA A 225 0.74 -5.75 -24.50
CA ALA A 225 2.18 -5.56 -24.31
C ALA A 225 2.66 -4.14 -24.71
N ARG A 226 2.25 -3.65 -25.89
CA ARG A 226 2.64 -2.33 -26.40
C ARG A 226 2.20 -1.17 -25.48
N PRO A 227 0.92 -1.04 -25.09
CA PRO A 227 0.53 0.04 -24.17
C PRO A 227 1.14 -0.11 -22.77
N ILE A 228 1.36 -1.34 -22.28
CA ILE A 228 2.06 -1.55 -21.01
C ILE A 228 3.52 -1.06 -21.11
N ASP A 229 4.22 -1.40 -22.19
CA ASP A 229 5.59 -0.94 -22.44
C ASP A 229 5.66 0.59 -22.52
N ALA A 230 4.72 1.23 -23.25
CA ALA A 230 4.64 2.68 -23.34
C ALA A 230 4.43 3.33 -21.97
N ALA A 231 3.63 2.72 -21.09
CA ALA A 231 3.47 3.18 -19.72
C ALA A 231 4.76 3.02 -18.90
N MET A 232 5.50 1.92 -19.08
CA MET A 232 6.77 1.73 -18.38
C MET A 232 7.87 2.65 -18.87
N GLU A 233 7.93 2.98 -20.16
CA GLU A 233 8.84 4.01 -20.66
C GLU A 233 8.47 5.41 -20.14
N ALA A 234 7.17 5.74 -20.11
CA ALA A 234 6.69 6.98 -19.48
C ALA A 234 7.06 7.05 -17.99
N ALA A 235 6.92 5.93 -17.27
CA ALA A 235 7.36 5.84 -15.87
C ALA A 235 8.86 6.10 -15.70
N LYS A 236 9.70 5.58 -16.61
CA LYS A 236 11.16 5.85 -16.61
C LYS A 236 11.46 7.32 -16.84
N GLN A 237 10.73 7.98 -17.73
CA GLN A 237 10.89 9.42 -18.00
C GLN A 237 10.54 10.30 -16.80
N LEU A 238 9.73 9.81 -15.85
CA LEU A 238 9.41 10.51 -14.62
C LEU A 238 10.50 10.37 -13.54
N LEU A 239 11.35 9.34 -13.59
CA LEU A 239 12.37 9.07 -12.56
C LEU A 239 13.38 10.21 -12.35
N PRO A 240 13.87 10.90 -13.40
CA PRO A 240 14.75 12.06 -13.22
C PRO A 240 14.12 13.17 -12.35
N TYR A 241 12.80 13.38 -12.44
CA TYR A 241 12.11 14.39 -11.64
C TYR A 241 11.98 13.99 -10.18
N ALA A 242 11.77 12.71 -9.87
CA ALA A 242 11.87 12.20 -8.50
C ALA A 242 13.26 12.48 -7.90
N ASN A 243 14.33 12.23 -8.67
CA ASN A 243 15.69 12.49 -8.24
C ASN A 243 15.97 13.99 -8.04
N LEU A 244 15.45 14.84 -8.92
CA LEU A 244 15.59 16.29 -8.82
C LEU A 244 14.94 16.82 -7.53
N VAL A 245 13.71 16.38 -7.24
CA VAL A 245 13.01 16.74 -5.99
C VAL A 245 13.76 16.22 -4.76
N ARG A 246 14.29 15.00 -4.82
CA ARG A 246 15.09 14.43 -3.72
C ARG A 246 16.33 15.27 -3.43
N GLN A 247 17.09 15.61 -4.47
CA GLN A 247 18.32 16.41 -4.33
C GLN A 247 18.06 17.80 -3.77
N ALA A 248 16.98 18.46 -4.21
CA ALA A 248 16.60 19.77 -3.68
C ALA A 248 16.25 19.71 -2.18
N PHE A 249 15.49 18.70 -1.76
CA PHE A 249 15.19 18.50 -0.34
C PHE A 249 16.46 18.26 0.49
N ASP A 250 17.38 17.42 0.01
CA ASP A 250 18.63 17.12 0.73
C ASP A 250 19.52 18.38 0.87
N GLN A 251 19.47 19.30 -0.10
CA GLN A 251 20.14 20.61 -0.04
C GLN A 251 19.49 21.58 0.95
N GLU A 252 18.16 21.63 1.01
CA GLU A 252 17.43 22.45 1.99
C GLU A 252 17.75 22.00 3.43
N VAL A 253 17.70 20.69 3.69
CA VAL A 253 18.02 20.14 5.03
C VAL A 253 19.48 20.42 5.42
N SER A 254 20.40 20.33 4.45
CA SER A 254 21.83 20.59 4.71
C SER A 254 22.12 22.07 5.00
N THR A 255 21.35 23.00 4.44
CA THR A 255 21.54 24.44 4.66
C THR A 255 20.91 24.93 5.97
N GLU A 256 19.84 24.28 6.45
CA GLU A 256 19.27 24.55 7.79
C GLU A 256 20.13 24.01 8.94
N ALA A 257 20.96 22.99 8.69
CA ALA A 257 21.81 22.36 9.70
C ALA A 257 23.16 23.09 9.94
N ASP A 258 23.45 24.20 9.27
CA ASP A 258 24.68 24.99 9.49
C ASP A 258 24.49 26.00 10.65
N PRO A 259 25.06 25.76 11.85
CA PRO A 259 24.89 26.62 13.01
C PRO A 259 25.60 27.99 12.88
N ARG A 260 26.26 28.28 11.76
CA ARG A 260 26.94 29.57 11.53
C ARG A 260 26.05 30.65 10.89
N ARG A 261 24.75 30.37 10.69
CA ARG A 261 23.79 31.32 10.07
C ARG A 261 22.70 31.86 11.01
N SER A 262 22.76 31.56 12.31
CA SER A 262 21.89 32.17 13.33
C SER A 262 22.58 33.29 14.10
#